data_AF-A0A0P0X5D2-F1
#
_entry.id   AF-A0A0P0X5D2-F1
#
_cell.length_a   1.000
_cell.length_b   1.000
_cell.length_c   1.000
_cell.angle_alpha   90.00
_cell.angle_beta   90.00
_cell.angle_gamma   90.00
#
_symmetry.space_group_name_H-M   'P 1'
#
loop_
_entity.id
_entity.type
_entity.pdbx_description
1 polymer ?
#
loop_
_entity_poly.entity_id
_entity_poly.type
_entity_poly.pdbx_seq_one_letter_code
_entity_poly.pdbx_strand_id
1 'polypeptide(L)' 'TGEEPYANMHYGAIIGGIVNNTLRPPVPASCDPEWRRLMEQCWAPDPSQRPAFTEIAGRLRAMSVAANQAKAASK' A
#
# COMPACT_ATOMS: atom_id res chain seq x y z
N THR A 1 2.20 -11.19 -6.66
CA THR A 1 2.95 -12.43 -6.97
C THR A 1 2.37 -13.64 -6.25
N GLY A 2 1.77 -13.49 -5.06
CA GLY A 2 1.24 -14.63 -4.30
C GLY A 2 2.29 -15.32 -3.42
N GLU A 3 3.55 -14.86 -3.52
CA GLU A 3 4.68 -15.31 -2.72
C GLU A 3 4.54 -14.93 -1.24
N GLU A 4 5.16 -15.72 -0.39
CA GLU A 4 5.29 -15.42 1.03
C GLU A 4 6.09 -14.11 1.24
N PRO A 5 5.53 -13.12 1.96
CA PRO A 5 6.25 -11.89 2.27
C PRO A 5 7.52 -12.17 3.07
N TYR A 6 8.66 -11.67 2.58
CA TYR A 6 9.95 -11.78 3.25
C TYR A 6 10.41 -13.23 3.50
N ALA A 7 10.09 -14.19 2.61
CA ALA A 7 10.36 -15.63 2.76
C ALA A 7 11.80 -16.00 3.20
N ASN A 8 12.80 -15.17 2.90
CA ASN A 8 14.20 -15.38 3.26
C ASN A 8 14.65 -14.65 4.54
N MET A 9 13.71 -14.12 5.33
CA MET A 9 14.00 -13.37 6.55
C MET A 9 13.48 -14.09 7.79
N HIS A 10 14.30 -14.12 8.84
CA HIS A 10 13.86 -14.56 10.16
C HIS A 10 12.82 -13.59 10.73
N TYR A 11 11.79 -14.10 11.43
CA TYR A 11 10.68 -13.28 11.97
C TYR A 11 11.17 -12.11 12.83
N GLY A 12 12.24 -12.28 13.61
CA GLY A 12 12.84 -11.20 14.40
C GLY A 12 13.37 -10.03 13.55
N ALA A 13 13.94 -10.32 12.37
CA ALA A 13 14.38 -9.30 11.43
C ALA A 13 13.19 -8.60 10.75
N ILE A 14 12.10 -9.34 10.47
CA ILE A 14 10.85 -8.79 9.92
C ILE A 14 10.22 -7.81 10.92
N ILE A 15 10.02 -8.24 12.16
CA ILE A 15 9.45 -7.41 13.23
C ILE A 15 10.34 -6.19 13.47
N GLY A 16 11.64 -6.40 13.65
CA GLY A 16 12.60 -5.31 13.86
C GLY A 16 12.60 -4.31 12.70
N GLY A 17 12.56 -4.77 11.46
CA GLY A 17 12.51 -3.91 10.29
C GLY A 17 11.21 -3.10 10.18
N ILE A 18 10.08 -3.69 10.53
CA ILE A 18 8.79 -2.99 10.53
C ILE A 18 8.77 -1.90 11.62
N VAL A 19 9.17 -2.25 12.85
CA VAL A 19 9.20 -1.34 14.01
C VAL A 19 10.20 -0.21 13.79
N ASN A 20 11.38 -0.51 13.26
CA ASN A 20 12.42 0.49 12.96
C ASN A 20 12.18 1.25 11.64
N ASN A 21 11.04 1.02 10.98
CA ASN A 21 10.69 1.67 9.72
C ASN A 21 11.72 1.47 8.59
N THR A 22 12.43 0.35 8.59
CA THR A 22 13.37 -0.03 7.52
C THR A 22 12.79 -1.06 6.56
N LEU A 23 11.62 -1.63 6.89
CA LEU A 23 10.97 -2.66 6.10
C LEU A 23 9.51 -2.31 5.80
N ARG A 24 9.20 -2.15 4.51
CA ARG A 24 7.85 -2.03 3.95
C ARG A 24 7.79 -2.83 2.65
N PRO A 25 6.61 -3.30 2.22
CA PRO A 25 6.47 -3.95 0.92
C PRO A 25 6.93 -3.01 -0.20
N PRO A 26 7.71 -3.49 -1.19
CA PRO A 26 8.07 -2.69 -2.35
C PRO A 26 6.81 -2.40 -3.17
N VAL A 27 6.66 -1.15 -3.62
CA VAL A 27 5.58 -0.75 -4.53
C VAL A 27 6.11 -0.82 -5.97
N PRO A 28 5.50 -1.61 -6.87
CA PRO A 28 5.91 -1.68 -8.26
C PRO A 28 5.84 -0.31 -8.95
N ALA A 29 6.76 -0.02 -9.87
CA ALA A 29 6.76 1.23 -10.63
C ALA A 29 5.53 1.39 -11.54
N SER A 30 4.88 0.28 -11.92
CA SER A 30 3.61 0.27 -12.66
C SER A 30 2.39 0.50 -11.79
N CYS A 31 2.54 0.63 -10.47
CA CYS A 31 1.45 0.94 -9.57
C CYS A 31 0.96 2.36 -9.83
N ASP A 32 -0.36 2.51 -9.95
CA ASP A 32 -0.99 3.81 -10.09
C ASP A 32 -0.58 4.74 -8.93
N PRO A 33 -0.24 6.01 -9.20
CA PRO A 33 0.29 6.93 -8.20
C PRO A 33 -0.61 7.14 -6.98
N GLU A 34 -1.94 7.10 -7.14
CA GLU A 34 -2.86 7.27 -6.03
C GLU A 34 -2.89 6.03 -5.12
N TRP A 35 -2.75 4.84 -5.70
CA TRP A 35 -2.58 3.59 -4.96
C TRP A 35 -1.28 3.59 -4.18
N ARG A 36 -0.18 3.99 -4.83
CA ARG A 36 1.13 4.14 -4.18
C ARG A 36 1.05 5.11 -3.00
N ARG A 37 0.46 6.29 -3.22
CA ARG A 37 0.30 7.32 -2.18
C ARG A 37 -0.51 6.82 -0.99
N LEU A 38 -1.65 6.17 -1.22
CA LEU A 38 -2.48 5.64 -0.14
C LEU A 38 -1.74 4.57 0.67
N MET A 39 -1.08 3.61 0.00
CA MET A 39 -0.28 2.59 0.67
C MET A 39 0.81 3.21 1.55
N GLU A 40 1.54 4.19 1.00
CA GLU A 40 2.63 4.89 1.71
C GLU A 40 2.15 5.64 2.96
N GLN A 41 0.98 6.28 2.89
CA GLN A 41 0.38 6.94 4.04
C GLN A 41 -0.09 5.94 5.10
N CYS A 42 -0.68 4.79 4.70
CA CYS A 42 -1.15 3.77 5.64
C CYS A 42 -0.03 3.19 6.52
N TRP A 43 1.19 3.10 6.00
CA TRP A 43 2.35 2.59 6.74
C TRP A 43 3.39 3.66 7.10
N ALA A 44 2.95 4.93 7.14
CA ALA A 44 3.79 6.04 7.51
C ALA A 44 4.44 5.84 8.90
N PRO A 45 5.69 6.28 9.10
CA PRO A 45 6.40 6.08 10.37
C PRO A 45 5.68 6.79 11.50
N ASP A 46 5.30 8.06 11.27
CA ASP A 46 4.45 8.84 12.15
C ASP A 46 2.98 8.38 12.05
N PRO A 47 2.38 7.87 13.14
CA PRO A 47 0.97 7.51 13.17
C PRO A 47 0.01 8.66 12.83
N SER A 48 0.40 9.91 13.07
CA SER A 48 -0.44 11.08 12.76
C SER A 48 -0.62 11.31 11.26
N GLN A 49 0.30 10.78 10.44
CA GLN A 49 0.24 10.85 8.98
C GLN A 49 -0.62 9.74 8.36
N ARG A 50 -1.12 8.79 9.18
CA ARG A 50 -1.94 7.68 8.72
C ARG A 50 -3.40 8.13 8.61
N PRO A 51 -4.05 7.94 7.45
CA PRO A 51 -5.44 8.34 7.27
C PRO A 51 -6.37 7.52 8.17
N ALA A 52 -7.48 8.12 8.57
CA ALA A 52 -8.54 7.40 9.28
C ALA A 52 -9.13 6.31 8.38
N PHE A 53 -9.63 5.23 8.97
CA PHE A 53 -10.21 4.12 8.20
C PHE A 53 -11.36 4.57 7.27
N THR A 54 -12.17 5.54 7.70
CA THR A 54 -13.24 6.13 6.88
C THR A 54 -12.70 6.81 5.61
N GLU A 55 -11.58 7.52 5.73
CA GLU A 55 -10.89 8.13 4.60
C GLU A 55 -10.31 7.06 3.67
N ILE A 56 -9.63 6.04 4.21
CA ILE A 56 -9.10 4.91 3.44
C ILE A 56 -10.21 4.26 2.61
N ALA A 57 -11.33 3.91 3.24
CA ALA A 57 -12.46 3.29 2.55
C ALA A 57 -13.10 4.21 1.50
N GLY A 58 -13.15 5.52 1.75
CA GLY A 58 -13.60 6.51 0.77
C GLY A 58 -12.71 6.54 -0.48
N ARG A 59 -11.40 6.65 -0.27
CA ARG A 59 -10.40 6.70 -1.35
C ARG A 59 -10.38 5.40 -2.16
N LEU A 60 -10.36 4.24 -1.51
CA LEU A 60 -10.40 2.95 -2.19
C LEU A 60 -11.64 2.78 -3.08
N ARG A 61 -12.82 3.23 -2.62
CA ARG A 61 -14.03 3.21 -3.44
C ARG A 61 -13.91 4.10 -4.66
N ALA A 62 -13.47 5.35 -4.50
CA ALA A 62 -13.28 6.28 -5.61
C ALA A 62 -12.26 5.74 -6.64
N MET A 63 -11.13 5.21 -6.18
CA MET A 63 -10.08 4.64 -7.01
C MET A 63 -10.53 3.39 -7.76
N SER A 64 -11.33 2.53 -7.12
CA SER A 64 -11.93 1.36 -7.76
C SER A 64 -12.88 1.75 -8.91
N VAL A 65 -13.73 2.76 -8.69
CA VAL A 65 -14.61 3.29 -9.73
C VAL A 65 -13.80 3.86 -10.90
N ALA A 66 -12.78 4.68 -10.63
CA ALA A 66 -11.92 5.24 -11.67
C ALA A 66 -11.19 4.15 -12.48
N ALA A 67 -10.65 3.14 -11.82
CA ALA A 67 -9.96 2.03 -12.48
C ALA A 67 -10.92 1.23 -13.40
N ASN A 68 -12.15 1.01 -12.97
CA ASN A 68 -13.15 0.31 -13.78
C ASN A 68 -13.60 1.15 -15.00
N GLN A 69 -13.71 2.48 -14.85
CA GLN A 69 -14.02 3.37 -15.96
C GLN A 69 -12.89 3.45 -16.99
N ALA A 70 -11.63 3.53 -16.54
CA ALA A 70 -10.46 3.54 -17.42
C ALA A 70 -10.38 2.26 -18.29
N LYS A 71 -10.67 1.10 -17.70
CA LYS A 71 -10.74 -0.17 -18.45
C LYS A 71 -11.88 -0.21 -19.47
N ALA A 72 -13.02 0.41 -19.17
CA ALA A 72 -14.15 0.47 -20.09
C ALA A 72 -13.88 1.37 -21.30
N ALA A 73 -13.15 2.48 -21.10
CA ALA A 73 -12.80 3.41 -22.17
C ALA A 73 -11.68 2.90 -23.10
N SER A 74 -10.86 1.94 -22.64
CA SER A 74 -9.81 1.31 -23.46
C SER A 74 -10.30 0.17 -24.34
N LYS A 75 -11.61 -0.09 -24.38
CA LYS A 75 -12.23 -1.17 -25.17
C LYS A 75 -13.06 -0.57 -26.31
#